data_AF-A0A7X0R6A6-F1
#
_entry.id   AF-A0A7X0R6A6-F1
#
_cell.length_a   1.000
_cell.length_b   1.000
_cell.length_c   1.000
_cell.angle_alpha   90.00
_cell.angle_beta   90.00
_cell.angle_gamma   90.00
#
_symmetry.space_group_name_H-M   'P 1'
#
loop_
_entity.id
_entity.type
_entity.pdbx_description
1 polymer ?
#
loop_
_entity_poly.entity_id
_entity_poly.type
_entity_poly.pdbx_seq_one_letter_code
_entity_poly.pdbx_strand_id
1 'polypeptide(L)'
;MPKYSREEFPANSIVYEKVCPYCNQDFWANKPRAIYCSDKCRVYANKAKREADMPKVLAGNSLEVEGRKGLEPMLVGAGRDLRLVYYNPYRQKRKQLDPDDTFGKKHLSGEHPRTLEEVVDFHMLRIQEHEYYYKSLKDLYLADFNADKTKLTDRERYFLQEEKSKVDMNIVGIRKRIQHIREKSQDPDYIPW
;
A
#
# COMPACT_ATOMS: atom_id res chain seq x y z
N MET A 1 -3.35 37.26 13.20
CA MET A 1 -2.36 37.50 12.12
C MET A 1 -0.97 37.40 12.74
N PRO A 2 0.04 36.93 11.99
CA PRO A 2 1.43 36.96 12.47
C PRO A 2 1.82 38.38 12.85
N LYS A 3 2.54 38.52 13.97
CA LYS A 3 3.07 39.80 14.43
C LYS A 3 4.57 39.82 14.17
N TYR A 4 4.99 40.72 13.31
CA TYR A 4 6.37 40.77 12.80
C TYR A 4 7.17 41.89 13.46
N SER A 5 6.51 42.82 14.15
CA SER A 5 7.16 43.83 14.96
C SER A 5 6.89 43.64 16.46
N ARG A 6 7.91 43.92 17.29
CA ARG A 6 7.81 44.01 18.76
C ARG A 6 6.79 45.06 19.20
N GLU A 7 6.58 46.09 18.38
CA GLU A 7 5.73 47.24 18.67
C GLU A 7 4.24 46.89 18.63
N GLU A 8 3.87 45.80 17.96
CA GLU A 8 2.49 45.31 17.91
C GLU A 8 2.00 44.73 19.26
N PHE A 9 2.86 44.72 20.28
CA PHE A 9 2.59 44.17 21.60
C PHE A 9 2.64 45.25 22.68
N PRO A 10 1.79 45.17 23.73
CA PRO A 10 1.85 46.09 24.85
C PRO A 10 3.27 46.20 25.43
N ALA A 11 3.69 47.40 25.83
CA ALA A 11 5.05 47.68 26.30
C ALA A 11 5.52 46.66 27.36
N ASN A 12 4.65 46.31 28.32
CA ASN A 12 4.95 45.42 29.44
C ASN A 12 4.71 43.93 29.18
N SER A 13 4.45 43.54 27.93
CA SER A 13 4.23 42.13 27.61
C SER A 13 5.54 41.35 27.44
N ILE A 14 5.59 40.15 28.00
CA ILE A 14 6.67 39.20 27.77
C ILE A 14 6.45 38.58 26.39
N VAL A 15 7.40 38.79 25.49
CA VAL A 15 7.37 38.26 24.12
C VAL A 15 8.67 37.54 23.82
N TYR A 16 8.59 36.57 22.90
CA TYR A 16 9.70 35.72 22.52
C TYR A 16 9.99 35.90 21.03
N GLU A 17 11.19 36.34 20.70
CA GLU A 17 11.70 36.36 19.32
C GLU A 17 12.06 34.95 18.87
N LYS A 18 11.57 34.54 17.71
CA LYS A 18 11.71 33.17 17.19
C LYS A 18 11.76 33.14 15.67
N VAL A 19 12.41 32.10 15.13
CA VAL A 19 12.38 31.77 13.70
C VAL A 19 11.32 30.71 13.43
N CYS A 20 10.44 30.92 12.44
CA CYS A 20 9.48 29.90 12.05
C CYS A 20 10.17 28.77 11.26
N PRO A 21 10.09 27.50 11.69
CA PRO A 21 10.79 26.39 11.02
C PRO A 21 10.18 25.99 9.66
N TYR A 22 9.08 26.61 9.24
CA TYR A 22 8.43 26.34 7.95
C TYR A 22 8.81 27.36 6.88
N CYS A 23 8.64 28.66 7.17
CA CYS A 23 8.94 29.73 6.22
C CYS A 23 10.27 30.45 6.48
N ASN A 24 10.98 30.08 7.56
CA ASN A 24 12.24 30.68 7.99
C ASN A 24 12.18 32.20 8.25
N GLN A 25 11.00 32.73 8.54
CA GLN A 25 10.82 34.14 8.91
C GLN A 25 10.87 34.32 10.43
N ASP A 26 11.50 35.40 10.86
CA ASP A 26 11.48 35.86 12.24
C ASP A 26 10.08 36.34 12.62
N PHE A 27 9.65 36.00 13.84
CA PHE A 27 8.37 36.42 14.37
C PHE A 27 8.42 36.57 15.90
N TRP A 28 7.51 37.39 16.41
CA TRP A 28 7.36 37.62 17.84
C TRP A 28 6.18 36.82 18.39
N ALA A 29 6.41 36.04 19.43
CA ALA A 29 5.42 35.17 20.04
C ALA A 29 5.02 35.63 21.45
N ASN A 30 3.71 35.60 21.73
CA ASN A 30 3.17 35.80 23.09
C ASN A 30 3.27 34.57 24.00
N LYS A 31 3.62 33.41 23.43
CA LYS A 31 3.66 32.13 24.17
C LYS A 31 5.01 31.46 23.96
N PRO A 32 5.66 30.96 25.02
CA PRO A 32 6.93 30.25 24.89
C PRO A 32 6.79 28.95 24.09
N ARG A 33 5.58 28.37 23.98
CA ARG A 33 5.31 27.16 23.19
C ARG A 33 4.93 27.43 21.72
N ALA A 34 4.80 28.68 21.29
CA ALA A 34 4.52 28.97 19.89
C ALA A 34 5.74 28.61 19.02
N ILE A 35 5.55 27.77 18.02
CA ILE A 35 6.61 27.27 17.13
C ILE A 35 6.53 27.92 15.74
N TYR A 36 5.33 28.23 15.27
CA TYR A 36 5.08 28.75 13.92
C TYR A 36 4.58 30.20 13.98
N CYS A 37 4.93 31.00 12.98
CA CYS A 37 4.50 32.40 12.89
C CYS A 37 2.99 32.54 12.66
N SER A 38 2.34 31.53 12.07
CA SER A 38 0.90 31.55 11.75
C SER A 38 0.29 30.16 11.76
N ASP A 39 -1.04 30.11 11.87
CA ASP A 39 -1.81 28.86 11.70
C ASP A 39 -1.60 28.24 10.31
N LYS A 40 -1.45 29.06 9.26
CA LYS A 40 -1.14 28.58 7.92
C LYS A 40 0.19 27.84 7.90
N CYS A 41 1.25 28.43 8.46
CA CYS A 41 2.57 27.77 8.55
C CYS A 41 2.53 26.50 9.39
N ARG A 42 1.75 26.47 10.48
CA ARG A 42 1.52 25.25 11.27
C ARG A 42 0.86 24.15 10.43
N VAL A 43 -0.20 24.47 9.71
CA VAL A 43 -0.91 23.52 8.84
C VAL A 43 0.00 23.00 7.75
N TYR A 44 0.73 23.87 7.07
CA TYR A 44 1.62 23.46 5.99
C TYR A 44 2.83 22.68 6.47
N ALA A 45 3.43 23.03 7.61
CA ALA A 45 4.50 22.23 8.21
C ALA A 45 4.02 20.82 8.57
N ASN A 46 2.82 20.71 9.16
CA ASN A 46 2.23 19.42 9.49
C ASN A 46 1.89 18.61 8.23
N LYS A 47 1.42 19.28 7.16
CA LYS A 47 1.17 18.64 5.86
C LYS A 47 2.47 18.12 5.24
N ALA A 48 3.52 18.94 5.19
CA ALA A 48 4.82 18.57 4.66
C ALA A 48 5.47 17.41 5.43
N LYS A 49 5.36 17.40 6.77
CA LYS A 49 5.80 16.26 7.60
C LYS A 49 5.02 14.99 7.27
N ARG A 50 3.69 15.07 7.18
CA ARG A 50 2.85 13.93 6.77
C ARG A 50 3.17 13.43 5.36
N GLU A 51 3.50 14.31 4.43
CA GLU A 51 3.91 13.96 3.06
C GLU A 51 5.33 13.39 2.99
N ALA A 52 6.22 13.77 3.91
CA ALA A 52 7.56 13.20 4.04
C ALA A 52 7.56 11.83 4.75
N ASP A 53 6.69 11.68 5.76
CA ASP A 53 6.50 10.45 6.53
C ASP A 53 5.61 9.44 5.79
N MET A 54 4.75 9.89 4.88
CA MET A 54 4.16 9.01 3.88
C MET A 54 5.29 8.48 3.02
N PRO A 55 5.41 7.15 2.85
CA PRO A 55 6.30 6.62 1.84
C PRO A 55 5.85 7.25 0.52
N LYS A 56 6.78 7.98 -0.14
CA LYS A 56 6.61 8.49 -1.49
C LYS A 56 6.48 7.31 -2.44
N VAL A 57 5.34 6.66 -2.37
CA VAL A 57 4.85 5.75 -3.36
C VAL A 57 4.43 6.64 -4.52
N LEU A 58 5.17 6.45 -5.60
CA LEU A 58 5.07 7.20 -6.83
C LEU A 58 3.62 7.35 -7.27
N ALA A 59 3.25 8.58 -7.62
CA ALA A 59 2.11 8.91 -8.46
C ALA A 59 2.34 8.38 -9.88
N GLY A 60 2.42 7.06 -10.01
CA GLY A 60 2.54 6.33 -11.26
C GLY A 60 1.34 5.42 -11.40
N ASN A 61 0.54 5.65 -12.45
CA ASN A 61 -0.49 4.79 -13.01
C ASN A 61 -1.06 3.72 -12.06
N SER A 62 -2.16 4.07 -11.40
CA SER A 62 -3.34 3.32 -10.94
C SER A 62 -3.32 1.80 -10.65
N LEU A 63 -2.26 1.02 -10.83
CA LEU A 63 -2.31 -0.44 -10.73
C LEU A 63 -1.14 -1.11 -9.99
N GLU A 64 0.06 -0.55 -9.86
CA GLU A 64 1.17 -1.30 -9.24
C GLU A 64 2.03 -0.46 -8.29
N VAL A 65 1.54 -0.33 -7.06
CA VAL A 65 2.36 0.12 -5.94
C VAL A 65 2.86 -1.12 -5.21
N GLU A 66 4.13 -1.49 -5.42
CA GLU A 66 4.80 -2.51 -4.60
C GLU A 66 5.60 -1.86 -3.47
N GLY A 67 5.53 -2.46 -2.29
CA GLY A 67 6.41 -2.13 -1.17
C GLY A 67 7.85 -2.56 -1.42
N ARG A 68 8.80 -1.94 -0.72
CA ARG A 68 10.21 -2.36 -0.74
C ARG A 68 10.41 -3.56 0.17
N LYS A 69 11.35 -4.45 -0.19
CA LYS A 69 11.75 -5.57 0.66
C LYS A 69 12.15 -5.05 2.05
N GLY A 70 11.56 -5.65 3.10
CA GLY A 70 11.81 -5.26 4.50
C GLY A 70 10.93 -4.12 5.02
N LEU A 71 10.07 -3.52 4.20
CA LEU A 71 9.02 -2.63 4.69
C LEU A 71 7.82 -3.43 5.16
N GLU A 72 7.24 -3.01 6.28
CA GLU A 72 5.98 -3.54 6.77
C GLU A 72 4.83 -3.23 5.81
N PRO A 73 3.85 -4.12 5.69
CA PRO A 73 2.65 -3.87 4.91
C PRO A 73 1.89 -2.67 5.49
N MET A 74 1.34 -1.83 4.62
CA MET A 74 0.62 -0.63 5.04
C MET A 74 -0.54 -0.32 4.11
N LEU A 75 -1.60 0.26 4.66
CA LEU A 75 -2.69 0.81 3.86
C LEU A 75 -2.36 2.25 3.47
N VAL A 76 -2.53 2.54 2.18
CA VAL A 76 -2.41 3.89 1.64
C VAL A 76 -3.73 4.25 0.99
N GLY A 77 -4.23 5.45 1.33
CA GLY A 77 -5.50 5.94 0.81
C GLY A 77 -5.39 7.33 0.20
N ALA A 78 -6.09 7.54 -0.91
CA ALA A 78 -6.30 8.85 -1.53
C ALA A 78 -7.79 9.04 -1.79
N GLY A 79 -8.46 9.86 -0.97
CA GLY A 79 -9.91 10.06 -1.07
C GLY A 79 -10.69 8.78 -0.79
N ARG A 80 -11.41 8.26 -1.80
CA ARG A 80 -12.23 7.04 -1.70
C ARG A 80 -11.47 5.74 -2.00
N ASP A 81 -10.24 5.84 -2.49
CA ASP A 81 -9.44 4.66 -2.80
C ASP A 81 -8.58 4.28 -1.60
N LEU A 82 -8.66 3.02 -1.17
CA LEU A 82 -7.74 2.38 -0.23
C LEU A 82 -7.00 1.27 -0.95
N ARG A 83 -5.71 1.11 -0.65
CA ARG A 83 -4.85 0.09 -1.26
C ARG A 83 -3.86 -0.44 -0.25
N LEU A 84 -3.56 -1.73 -0.35
CA LEU A 84 -2.48 -2.34 0.41
C LEU A 84 -1.15 -2.20 -0.35
N VAL A 85 -0.16 -1.64 0.32
CA VAL A 85 1.22 -1.56 -0.15
C VAL A 85 2.05 -2.56 0.62
N TYR A 86 2.65 -3.51 -0.08
CA TYR A 86 3.44 -4.57 0.50
C TYR A 86 4.45 -5.11 -0.52
N TYR A 87 5.52 -5.73 -0.04
CA TYR A 87 6.49 -6.41 -0.89
C TYR A 87 6.01 -7.84 -1.18
N ASN A 88 5.95 -8.26 -2.45
CA ASN A 88 5.57 -9.62 -2.82
C ASN A 88 6.69 -10.35 -3.58
N PRO A 89 7.41 -11.30 -2.95
CA PRO A 89 8.50 -12.02 -3.63
C PRO A 89 8.02 -12.93 -4.76
N TYR A 90 6.77 -13.39 -4.71
CA TYR A 90 6.21 -14.30 -5.72
C TYR A 90 5.78 -13.56 -6.99
N ARG A 91 5.41 -12.28 -6.87
CA ARG A 91 5.10 -11.45 -8.03
C ARG A 91 6.32 -11.24 -8.93
N GLN A 92 7.51 -11.09 -8.33
CA GLN A 92 8.77 -11.03 -9.10
C GLN A 92 9.06 -12.34 -9.83
N LYS A 93 8.89 -13.48 -9.14
CA LYS A 93 9.04 -14.81 -9.76
C LYS A 93 8.04 -15.04 -10.90
N ARG A 94 6.78 -14.60 -10.71
CA ARG A 94 5.75 -14.67 -11.77
C ARG A 94 6.13 -13.81 -12.97
N LYS A 95 6.60 -12.57 -12.76
CA LYS A 95 7.09 -11.69 -13.84
C LYS A 95 8.29 -12.29 -14.59
N GLN A 96 9.09 -13.16 -13.96
CA GLN A 96 10.15 -13.88 -14.68
C GLN A 96 9.60 -14.97 -15.61
N LEU A 97 8.51 -15.63 -15.23
CA LEU A 97 7.84 -16.63 -16.08
C LEU A 97 6.94 -16.02 -17.16
N ASP A 98 6.31 -14.89 -16.85
CA ASP A 98 5.40 -14.17 -17.74
C ASP A 98 5.71 -12.65 -17.72
N PRO A 99 6.79 -12.22 -18.38
CA PRO A 99 7.23 -10.82 -18.36
C PRO A 99 6.21 -9.85 -18.96
N ASP A 100 5.49 -10.30 -19.99
CA ASP A 100 4.57 -9.49 -20.77
C ASP A 100 3.11 -9.60 -20.30
N ASP A 101 2.85 -10.37 -19.22
CA ASP A 101 1.51 -10.71 -18.72
C ASP A 101 0.59 -11.28 -19.83
N THR A 102 1.21 -11.93 -20.82
CA THR A 102 0.52 -12.52 -21.97
C THR A 102 0.26 -14.00 -21.76
N PHE A 103 1.09 -14.69 -20.97
CA PHE A 103 0.90 -16.10 -20.68
C PHE A 103 -0.45 -16.32 -19.99
N GLY A 104 -0.77 -15.54 -18.96
CA GLY A 104 -2.06 -15.65 -18.28
C GLY A 104 -3.28 -15.45 -19.20
N LYS A 105 -3.15 -14.63 -20.26
CA LYS A 105 -4.23 -14.36 -21.22
C LYS A 105 -4.30 -15.42 -22.32
N LYS A 106 -3.15 -15.78 -22.89
CA LYS A 106 -3.00 -16.79 -23.94
C LYS A 106 -3.38 -18.19 -23.43
N HIS A 107 -3.22 -18.45 -22.14
CA HIS A 107 -3.63 -19.70 -21.51
C HIS A 107 -5.13 -19.88 -21.56
N LEU A 108 -5.83 -18.78 -21.28
CA LEU A 108 -7.29 -18.75 -21.26
C LEU A 108 -7.88 -18.84 -22.67
N SER A 109 -7.11 -18.47 -23.70
CA SER A 109 -7.54 -18.55 -25.10
C SER A 109 -7.06 -19.81 -25.83
N GLY A 110 -6.31 -20.71 -25.18
CA GLY A 110 -5.86 -21.97 -25.78
C GLY A 110 -4.71 -21.87 -26.78
N GLU A 111 -3.99 -20.73 -26.82
CA GLU A 111 -2.82 -20.54 -27.67
C GLU A 111 -1.55 -20.72 -26.85
N HIS A 112 -0.99 -21.94 -26.72
CA HIS A 112 0.11 -22.15 -25.78
C HIS A 112 1.32 -22.97 -26.27
N PRO A 113 2.52 -22.36 -26.33
CA PRO A 113 3.76 -23.04 -26.67
C PRO A 113 4.51 -23.63 -25.45
N ARG A 114 3.83 -23.93 -24.33
CA ARG A 114 4.47 -24.21 -23.01
C ARG A 114 4.02 -25.56 -22.44
N THR A 115 4.84 -26.19 -21.60
CA THR A 115 4.56 -27.52 -21.04
C THR A 115 3.50 -27.48 -19.93
N LEU A 116 2.88 -28.64 -19.64
CA LEU A 116 1.94 -28.81 -18.52
C LEU A 116 2.55 -28.36 -17.18
N GLU A 117 3.82 -28.68 -16.95
CA GLU A 117 4.54 -28.33 -15.74
C GLU A 117 4.68 -26.81 -15.60
N GLU A 118 5.04 -26.10 -16.67
CA GLU A 118 5.13 -24.63 -16.68
C GLU A 118 3.78 -23.96 -16.38
N VAL A 119 2.67 -24.52 -16.89
CA VAL A 119 1.31 -24.03 -16.61
C VAL A 119 0.94 -24.23 -15.14
N VAL A 120 1.22 -25.41 -14.59
CA VAL A 120 0.97 -25.70 -13.17
C VAL A 120 1.81 -24.79 -12.28
N ASP A 121 3.09 -24.60 -12.59
CA ASP A 121 4.00 -23.73 -11.84
C ASP A 121 3.55 -22.28 -11.84
N PHE A 122 3.09 -21.76 -12.98
CA PHE A 122 2.51 -20.42 -13.05
C PHE A 122 1.29 -20.27 -12.12
N HIS A 123 0.38 -21.24 -12.13
CA HIS A 123 -0.79 -21.21 -11.25
C HIS A 123 -0.44 -21.37 -9.77
N MET A 124 0.57 -22.19 -9.45
CA MET A 124 1.09 -22.31 -8.09
C MET A 124 1.72 -21.01 -7.61
N LEU A 125 2.48 -20.30 -8.45
CA LEU A 125 3.01 -18.97 -8.12
C LEU A 125 1.90 -17.96 -7.87
N ARG A 126 0.80 -17.99 -8.63
CA ARG A 126 -0.37 -17.14 -8.37
C ARG A 126 -1.01 -17.44 -7.02
N ILE A 127 -1.12 -18.72 -6.63
CA ILE A 127 -1.60 -19.11 -5.29
C ILE A 127 -0.66 -18.53 -4.23
N GLN A 128 0.65 -18.72 -4.38
CA GLN A 128 1.64 -18.18 -3.43
C GLN A 128 1.61 -16.66 -3.34
N GLU A 129 1.39 -15.97 -4.47
CA GLU A 129 1.22 -14.52 -4.53
C GLU A 129 0.02 -14.06 -3.68
N HIS A 130 -1.11 -14.75 -3.82
CA HIS A 130 -2.33 -14.51 -3.06
C HIS A 130 -2.21 -14.87 -1.57
N GLU A 131 -1.55 -16.00 -1.25
CA GLU A 131 -1.30 -16.40 0.14
C GLU A 131 -0.37 -15.41 0.86
N TYR A 132 0.63 -14.87 0.17
CA TYR A 132 1.51 -13.84 0.72
C TYR A 132 0.77 -12.50 0.92
N TYR A 133 -0.10 -12.13 -0.02
CA TYR A 133 -0.99 -10.98 0.16
C TYR A 133 -1.89 -11.16 1.39
N TYR A 134 -2.50 -12.33 1.54
CA TYR A 134 -3.32 -12.65 2.69
C TYR A 134 -2.55 -12.58 4.00
N LYS A 135 -1.32 -13.09 4.04
CA LYS A 135 -0.43 -12.94 5.18
C LYS A 135 -0.22 -11.46 5.54
N SER A 136 0.02 -10.62 4.54
CA SER A 136 0.22 -9.17 4.73
C SER A 136 -1.04 -8.48 5.29
N LEU A 137 -2.24 -8.85 4.81
CA LEU A 137 -3.51 -8.39 5.38
C LEU A 137 -3.68 -8.83 6.84
N LYS A 138 -3.35 -10.08 7.14
CA LYS A 138 -3.45 -10.65 8.50
C LYS A 138 -2.50 -9.96 9.47
N ASP A 139 -1.26 -9.70 9.04
CA ASP A 139 -0.26 -9.01 9.85
C ASP A 139 -0.73 -7.60 10.24
N LEU A 140 -1.39 -6.87 9.32
CA LEU A 140 -2.03 -5.58 9.62
C LEU A 140 -3.17 -5.70 10.64
N TYR A 141 -4.05 -6.70 10.50
CA TYR A 141 -5.11 -6.94 11.47
C TYR A 141 -4.56 -7.25 12.86
N LEU A 142 -3.54 -8.11 12.94
CA LEU A 142 -2.91 -8.45 14.21
C LEU A 142 -2.21 -7.24 14.84
N ALA A 143 -1.55 -6.41 14.03
CA ALA A 143 -0.94 -5.17 14.50
C ALA A 143 -1.99 -4.17 15.04
N ASP A 144 -3.16 -4.06 14.38
CA ASP A 144 -4.28 -3.24 14.86
C ASP A 144 -4.87 -3.79 16.17
N PHE A 145 -5.05 -5.11 16.26
CA PHE A 145 -5.60 -5.78 17.44
C PHE A 145 -4.67 -5.69 18.65
N ASN A 146 -3.37 -5.84 18.45
CA ASN A 146 -2.37 -5.80 19.52
C ASN A 146 -2.05 -4.37 19.99
N ALA A 147 -2.35 -3.36 19.17
CA ALA A 147 -2.26 -1.98 19.61
C ALA A 147 -3.48 -1.67 20.49
N ASP A 148 -3.25 -1.34 21.76
CA ASP A 148 -4.27 -0.92 22.77
C ASP A 148 -5.23 0.20 22.30
N LYS A 149 -4.96 0.79 21.13
CA LYS A 149 -5.85 1.67 20.36
C LYS A 149 -5.83 1.22 18.91
N THR A 150 -7.01 1.06 18.32
CA THR A 150 -7.14 0.75 16.90
C THR A 150 -6.51 1.86 16.05
N LYS A 151 -5.43 1.53 15.34
CA LYS A 151 -4.79 2.44 14.36
C LYS A 151 -5.59 2.50 13.07
N LEU A 152 -6.31 1.42 12.76
CA LEU A 152 -7.17 1.34 11.58
C LEU A 152 -8.54 1.95 11.87
N THR A 153 -9.01 2.73 10.90
CA THR A 153 -10.38 3.21 10.79
C THR A 153 -11.34 2.06 10.44
N ASP A 154 -12.63 2.21 10.74
CA ASP A 154 -13.65 1.21 10.37
C ASP A 154 -13.70 0.95 8.86
N ARG A 155 -13.43 2.00 8.06
CA ARG A 155 -13.33 1.90 6.60
C ARG A 155 -12.16 1.01 6.17
N GLU A 156 -11.01 1.14 6.81
CA GLU A 156 -9.84 0.30 6.54
C GLU A 156 -10.10 -1.15 6.96
N ARG A 157 -10.74 -1.38 8.11
CA ARG A 157 -11.12 -2.74 8.52
C ARG A 157 -12.11 -3.38 7.55
N TYR A 158 -13.10 -2.63 7.06
CA TYR A 158 -14.03 -3.12 6.05
C TYR A 158 -13.32 -3.48 4.75
N PHE A 159 -12.43 -2.60 4.27
CA PHE A 159 -11.61 -2.85 3.09
C PHE A 159 -10.80 -4.16 3.22
N LEU A 160 -10.11 -4.35 4.35
CA LEU A 160 -9.31 -5.55 4.57
C LEU A 160 -10.17 -6.83 4.58
N GLN A 161 -11.41 -6.77 5.08
CA GLN A 161 -12.32 -7.90 5.11
C GLN A 161 -12.83 -8.25 3.70
N GLU A 162 -13.19 -7.24 2.91
CA GLU A 162 -13.61 -7.41 1.52
C GLU A 162 -12.48 -7.99 0.66
N GLU A 163 -11.26 -7.47 0.82
CA GLU A 163 -10.07 -7.96 0.13
C GLU A 163 -9.75 -9.40 0.49
N LYS A 164 -9.87 -9.78 1.77
CA LYS A 164 -9.74 -11.18 2.19
C LYS A 164 -10.69 -12.09 1.40
N SER A 165 -11.97 -11.75 1.34
CA SER A 165 -12.97 -12.58 0.65
C SER A 165 -12.65 -12.73 -0.84
N LYS A 166 -12.18 -11.67 -1.50
CA LYS A 166 -11.73 -11.74 -2.92
C LYS A 166 -10.56 -12.70 -3.09
N VAL A 167 -9.59 -12.65 -2.19
CA VAL A 167 -8.39 -13.50 -2.25
C VAL A 167 -8.75 -14.96 -2.05
N ASP A 168 -9.61 -15.27 -1.07
CA ASP A 168 -10.09 -16.62 -0.82
C ASP A 168 -10.79 -17.20 -2.07
N MET A 169 -11.68 -16.43 -2.70
CA MET A 169 -12.34 -16.84 -3.95
C MET A 169 -11.33 -17.09 -5.09
N ASN A 170 -10.32 -16.22 -5.22
CA ASN A 170 -9.28 -16.38 -6.24
C ASN A 170 -8.44 -17.65 -6.03
N ILE A 171 -8.00 -17.91 -4.80
CA ILE A 171 -7.22 -19.13 -4.47
C ILE A 171 -8.04 -20.38 -4.79
N VAL A 172 -9.31 -20.43 -4.37
CA VAL A 172 -10.21 -21.56 -4.67
C VAL A 172 -10.37 -21.73 -6.19
N GLY A 173 -10.57 -20.63 -6.92
CA GLY A 173 -10.69 -20.63 -8.37
C GLY A 173 -9.44 -21.17 -9.08
N ILE A 174 -8.24 -20.79 -8.62
CA ILE A 174 -6.98 -21.28 -9.20
C ILE A 174 -6.78 -22.76 -8.89
N ARG A 175 -7.06 -23.21 -7.65
CA ARG A 175 -6.96 -24.63 -7.28
C ARG A 175 -7.85 -25.52 -8.14
N LYS A 176 -9.09 -25.10 -8.39
CA LYS A 176 -10.01 -25.80 -9.30
C LYS A 176 -9.46 -25.90 -10.73
N ARG A 177 -8.80 -24.85 -11.23
CA ARG A 177 -8.16 -24.90 -12.56
C ARG A 177 -6.98 -25.87 -12.60
N ILE A 178 -6.11 -25.86 -11.59
CA ILE A 178 -5.00 -26.82 -11.50
C ILE A 178 -5.54 -28.26 -11.48
N GLN A 179 -6.58 -28.51 -10.69
CA GLN A 179 -7.22 -29.82 -10.64
C GLN A 179 -7.75 -30.25 -12.01
N HIS A 180 -8.51 -29.37 -12.68
CA HIS A 180 -9.04 -29.63 -14.01
C HIS A 180 -7.95 -29.91 -15.05
N ILE A 181 -6.85 -29.15 -15.00
CA ILE A 181 -5.68 -29.34 -15.88
C ILE A 181 -5.04 -30.72 -15.65
N ARG A 182 -4.93 -31.15 -14.39
CA ARG A 182 -4.38 -32.47 -14.03
C ARG A 182 -5.30 -33.61 -14.45
N GLU A 183 -6.60 -33.51 -14.18
CA GLU A 183 -7.59 -34.52 -14.57
C GLU A 183 -7.60 -34.72 -16.08
N LYS A 184 -7.59 -33.60 -16.84
CA LYS A 184 -7.48 -33.64 -18.28
C LYS A 184 -6.17 -34.28 -18.76
N SER A 185 -5.04 -33.98 -18.14
CA SER A 185 -3.75 -34.57 -18.55
C SER A 185 -3.63 -36.09 -18.38
N GLN A 186 -4.54 -36.72 -17.62
CA GLN A 186 -4.58 -38.17 -17.43
C GLN A 186 -5.37 -38.91 -18.51
N ASP A 187 -6.15 -38.19 -19.31
CA ASP A 187 -6.88 -38.78 -20.43
C ASP A 187 -5.87 -39.09 -21.56
N PRO A 188 -5.74 -40.36 -21.99
CA PRO A 188 -4.77 -40.74 -23.02
C PRO A 188 -5.07 -40.15 -24.40
N ASP A 189 -6.33 -39.75 -24.64
CA ASP A 189 -6.75 -39.04 -25.85
C ASP A 189 -6.65 -37.52 -25.66
N TYR A 190 -6.31 -37.06 -24.45
CA TYR A 190 -6.02 -35.67 -24.18
C TYR A 190 -4.65 -35.32 -24.71
N ILE A 191 -4.68 -34.70 -25.88
CA ILE A 191 -3.55 -33.93 -26.38
C ILE A 191 -3.38 -32.75 -25.42
N PRO A 192 -2.27 -32.65 -24.67
CA PRO A 192 -1.98 -31.47 -23.88
C PRO A 192 -1.79 -30.33 -24.88
N TRP A 193 -2.79 -29.46 -25.00
CA TRP A 193 -2.87 -28.42 -26.04
C TRP A 193 -1.78 -27.37 -25.88
#